data_AF-A0A6J4H5P3-F1
#
_entry.id   AF-A0A6J4H5P3-F1
#
_cell.length_a   1.000
_cell.length_b   1.000
_cell.length_c   1.000
_cell.angle_alpha   90.00
_cell.angle_beta   90.00
_cell.angle_gamma   90.00
#
_symmetry.space_group_name_H-M   'P 1'
#
loop_
_entity.id
_entity.type
_entity.pdbx_description
1 polymer ?
#
loop_
_entity_poly.entity_id
_entity_poly.type
_entity_poly.pdbx_seq_one_letter_code
_entity_poly.pdbx_strand_id
1 'polypeptide(L)'
;MDSSAADPFARFEEWMAEAAKSEPNDPNAVCLATSTPDGRPSARMVLLKGIDPRGFVFYTNLESRKGGELAANPEAALCFHWKTLQRSVRVEGRV
;
A
#
# COMPACT_ATOMS: atom_id res chain seq x y z
N MET A 1 23.39 -12.28 15.05
CA MET A 1 23.09 -10.93 14.53
C MET A 1 22.68 -11.14 13.09
N ASP A 2 21.39 -10.93 12.82
CA ASP A 2 20.78 -11.31 11.54
C ASP A 2 21.41 -10.51 10.39
N SER A 3 21.93 -11.23 9.41
CA SER A 3 22.76 -10.72 8.33
C SER A 3 21.85 -10.35 7.16
N SER A 4 21.86 -9.07 6.76
CA SER A 4 21.25 -8.55 5.53
C SER A 4 19.71 -8.58 5.52
N ALA A 5 19.08 -7.57 6.13
CA ALA A 5 17.76 -7.15 5.67
C ALA A 5 17.90 -6.67 4.22
N ALA A 6 17.56 -7.56 3.27
CA ALA A 6 17.49 -7.22 1.86
C ALA A 6 16.63 -5.96 1.68
N ASP A 7 16.98 -5.12 0.70
CA ASP A 7 16.23 -3.91 0.39
C ASP A 7 14.72 -4.23 0.30
N PRO A 8 13.88 -3.66 1.20
CA PRO A 8 12.47 -4.00 1.26
C PRO A 8 11.73 -3.61 -0.02
N PHE A 9 12.20 -2.61 -0.76
CA PHE A 9 11.61 -2.23 -2.04
C PHE A 9 11.91 -3.28 -3.11
N ALA A 10 13.17 -3.71 -3.21
CA ALA A 10 13.55 -4.80 -4.12
C ALA A 10 12.77 -6.08 -3.81
N ARG A 11 12.60 -6.44 -2.53
CA ARG A 11 11.81 -7.60 -2.13
C ARG A 11 10.33 -7.44 -2.48
N PHE A 12 9.75 -6.24 -2.31
CA PHE A 12 8.39 -5.99 -2.75
C PHE A 12 8.26 -6.19 -4.26
N GLU A 13 9.18 -5.65 -5.06
CA GLU A 13 9.15 -5.76 -6.52
C GLU A 13 9.22 -7.22 -6.99
N GLU A 14 10.09 -8.03 -6.39
CA GLU A 14 10.15 -9.48 -6.62
C GLU A 14 8.79 -10.14 -6.39
N TRP A 15 8.17 -9.87 -5.24
CA TRP A 15 6.89 -10.44 -4.88
C TRP A 15 5.72 -9.92 -5.72
N MET A 16 5.77 -8.65 -6.12
CA MET A 16 4.79 -8.04 -7.01
C MET A 16 4.85 -8.68 -8.41
N ALA A 17 6.07 -8.99 -8.89
CA ALA A 17 6.27 -9.71 -10.14
C ALA A 17 5.81 -11.17 -10.07
N GLU A 18 5.90 -11.83 -8.91
CA GLU A 18 5.28 -13.13 -8.67
C GLU A 18 3.75 -13.03 -8.69
N ALA A 19 3.18 -12.06 -7.96
CA ALA A 19 1.74 -11.88 -7.84
C ALA A 19 1.09 -11.60 -9.21
N ALA A 20 1.77 -10.83 -10.06
CA ALA A 20 1.33 -10.54 -11.42
C ALA A 20 1.20 -11.77 -12.32
N LYS A 21 1.81 -12.91 -11.96
CA LYS A 21 1.72 -14.16 -12.72
C LYS A 21 0.58 -15.05 -12.24
N SER A 22 0.10 -14.88 -11.01
CA SER A 22 -0.79 -15.85 -10.35
C SER A 22 -2.10 -15.28 -9.84
N GLU A 23 -2.17 -14.00 -9.45
CA GLU A 23 -3.41 -13.43 -8.92
C GLU A 23 -4.50 -13.36 -10.01
N PRO A 24 -5.75 -13.77 -9.71
CA PRO A 24 -6.83 -13.83 -10.69
C PRO A 24 -7.37 -12.46 -11.10
N ASN A 25 -7.16 -11.44 -10.26
CA ASN A 25 -7.58 -10.05 -10.48
C ASN A 25 -6.34 -9.14 -10.43
N ASP A 26 -6.54 -7.84 -10.23
CA ASP A 26 -5.49 -6.83 -10.14
C ASP A 26 -4.48 -7.11 -9.00
N PRO A 27 -3.24 -7.56 -9.29
CA PRO A 27 -2.23 -7.81 -8.26
C PRO A 27 -1.77 -6.51 -7.58
N ASN A 28 -1.98 -5.37 -8.24
CA ASN A 28 -1.64 -4.04 -7.74
C ASN A 28 -2.79 -3.39 -6.94
N ALA A 29 -3.92 -4.08 -6.77
CA ALA A 29 -4.98 -3.62 -5.88
C ALA A 29 -4.53 -3.75 -4.42
N VAL A 30 -4.70 -2.67 -3.67
CA VAL A 30 -4.24 -2.57 -2.27
C VAL A 30 -5.28 -1.86 -1.41
N CYS A 31 -5.47 -2.35 -0.18
CA CYS A 31 -6.34 -1.68 0.76
C CYS A 31 -5.59 -0.49 1.39
N LEU A 32 -6.10 0.72 1.19
CA LEU A 32 -5.61 1.95 1.81
C LEU A 32 -6.49 2.29 3.02
N ALA A 33 -5.87 2.34 4.19
CA ALA A 33 -6.45 2.86 5.42
C ALA A 33 -5.96 4.29 5.69
N THR A 34 -6.89 5.16 6.05
CA THR A 34 -6.67 6.54 6.50
C THR A 34 -7.52 6.78 7.75
N SER A 35 -7.31 7.90 8.45
CA SER A 35 -8.16 8.26 9.58
C SER A 35 -8.35 9.77 9.69
N THR A 36 -9.44 10.16 10.33
CA THR A 36 -9.63 11.55 10.78
C THR A 36 -8.64 11.87 11.92
N PRO A 37 -8.43 13.16 12.26
CA PRO A 37 -7.52 13.56 13.35
C PRO A 37 -7.88 13.01 14.74
N ASP A 38 -9.16 12.70 15.00
CA ASP A 38 -9.64 12.03 16.21
C ASP A 38 -9.47 10.49 16.18
N GLY A 39 -8.83 9.96 15.13
CA GLY A 39 -8.47 8.55 15.03
C GLY A 39 -9.58 7.63 14.50
N ARG A 40 -10.67 8.17 13.93
CA ARG A 40 -11.71 7.33 13.30
C ARG A 40 -11.20 6.77 11.97
N PRO A 41 -11.05 5.44 11.82
CA PRO A 41 -10.46 4.86 10.62
C PRO A 41 -11.46 4.80 9.46
N SER A 42 -10.92 4.76 8.25
CA SER A 42 -11.65 4.43 7.03
C SER A 42 -10.73 3.69 6.05
N ALA A 43 -11.28 2.72 5.32
CA ALA A 43 -10.49 1.87 4.43
C ALA A 43 -11.21 1.61 3.10
N ARG A 44 -10.44 1.45 2.01
CA ARG A 44 -10.95 1.11 0.67
C ARG A 44 -9.83 0.58 -0.21
N MET A 45 -10.19 -0.10 -1.30
CA MET A 45 -9.23 -0.47 -2.34
C MET A 45 -8.80 0.74 -3.17
N VAL A 46 -7.51 0.80 -3.48
CA VAL A 46 -6.90 1.67 -4.49
C VAL A 46 -5.96 0.83 -5.36
N LEU A 47 -5.46 1.42 -6.45
CA LEU A 47 -4.47 0.78 -7.31
C LEU A 47 -3.10 1.41 -7.07
N LEU A 48 -2.10 0.58 -6.79
CA LEU A 48 -0.70 0.98 -6.85
C LEU A 48 -0.35 1.37 -8.29
N LYS A 49 0.31 2.51 -8.46
CA LYS A 49 0.73 3.08 -9.75
C LYS A 49 2.24 3.03 -9.97
N GLY A 50 3.02 2.96 -8.90
CA GLY A 50 4.47 2.83 -8.98
C GLY A 50 5.09 2.75 -7.60
N ILE A 51 6.39 2.49 -7.60
CA ILE A 51 7.24 2.50 -6.42
C ILE A 51 8.49 3.27 -6.81
N ASP A 52 8.94 4.15 -5.94
CA ASP A 52 10.20 4.84 -6.08
C ASP A 52 10.92 4.88 -4.72
N PRO A 53 12.19 5.35 -4.65
CA PRO A 53 12.95 5.35 -3.39
C PRO A 53 12.30 6.10 -2.22
N ARG A 54 11.26 6.92 -2.47
CA ARG A 54 10.48 7.64 -1.45
C ARG A 54 9.29 6.83 -0.96
N GLY A 55 8.82 5.83 -1.69
CA GLY A 55 7.71 4.97 -1.27
C GLY A 55 6.78 4.50 -2.39
N PHE A 56 5.53 4.26 -2.02
CA PHE A 56 4.49 3.67 -2.86
C PHE A 56 3.55 4.77 -3.39
N VAL A 57 3.30 4.75 -4.70
CA VAL A 57 2.54 5.80 -5.38
C VAL A 57 1.14 5.30 -5.76
N PHE A 58 0.10 6.05 -5.40
CA PHE A 58 -1.27 5.86 -5.88
C PHE A 58 -1.87 7.21 -6.26
N TYR A 59 -2.90 7.22 -7.10
CA TYR A 59 -3.62 8.43 -7.46
C TYR A 59 -5.05 8.42 -6.90
N THR A 60 -5.56 9.59 -6.55
CA THR A 60 -6.93 9.73 -6.06
C THR A 60 -7.49 11.13 -6.33
N ASN A 61 -8.79 11.31 -6.14
CA ASN A 61 -9.41 12.63 -6.14
C ASN A 61 -9.18 13.30 -4.77
N LEU A 62 -8.59 14.50 -4.78
CA LEU A 62 -8.31 15.30 -3.58
C LEU A 62 -9.58 15.74 -2.84
N GLU A 63 -10.70 15.88 -3.54
CA GLU A 63 -12.01 16.19 -2.94
C GLU A 63 -12.70 14.97 -2.31
N SER A 64 -12.11 13.77 -2.46
CA SER A 64 -12.69 12.58 -1.85
C SER A 64 -12.45 12.54 -0.34
N ARG A 65 -13.26 11.75 0.37
CA ARG A 65 -13.10 11.55 1.82
C ARG A 65 -11.66 11.22 2.24
N LYS A 66 -10.96 10.34 1.51
CA LYS A 66 -9.58 9.98 1.83
C LYS A 66 -8.59 11.12 1.56
N GLY A 67 -8.88 11.97 0.56
CA GLY A 67 -8.07 13.15 0.26
C GLY A 67 -8.17 14.17 1.38
N GLY A 68 -9.40 14.44 1.85
CA GLY A 68 -9.64 15.26 3.03
C GLY A 68 -9.03 14.70 4.31
N GLU A 69 -9.16 13.39 4.55
CA GLU A 69 -8.51 12.73 5.70
C GLU A 69 -6.98 12.84 5.63
N LEU A 70 -6.35 12.54 4.48
CA LEU A 70 -4.89 12.65 4.31
C LEU A 70 -4.37 14.08 4.44
N ALA A 71 -5.13 15.07 3.97
CA ALA A 71 -4.77 16.47 4.13
C ALA A 71 -4.79 16.93 5.59
N ALA A 72 -5.71 16.40 6.39
CA ALA A 72 -5.83 16.73 7.82
C ALA A 72 -4.97 15.85 8.73
N ASN A 73 -4.71 14.60 8.33
CA ASN A 73 -3.89 13.61 9.02
C ASN A 73 -3.14 12.76 7.99
N PRO A 74 -1.84 13.02 7.75
CA PRO A 74 -1.09 12.38 6.69
C PRO A 74 -0.71 10.92 6.96
N GLU A 75 -1.06 10.35 8.12
CA GLU A 75 -0.76 8.95 8.43
C GLU A 75 -1.65 7.98 7.63
N ALA A 76 -1.02 7.02 6.95
CA ALA A 76 -1.70 6.03 6.12
C ALA A 76 -1.08 4.64 6.26
N ALA A 77 -1.89 3.63 5.92
CA ALA A 77 -1.43 2.25 5.81
C ALA A 77 -1.93 1.59 4.52
N LEU A 78 -1.07 0.82 3.88
CA LEU A 78 -1.38 -0.05 2.75
C LEU A 78 -1.32 -1.52 3.19
N CYS A 79 -2.29 -2.32 2.75
CA CYS A 79 -2.30 -3.76 2.96
C CYS A 79 -2.56 -4.49 1.63
N PHE A 80 -1.51 -5.16 1.14
CA PHE A 80 -1.58 -6.09 0.02
C PHE A 80 -1.89 -7.49 0.54
N HIS A 81 -2.80 -8.20 -0.12
CA HIS A 81 -3.09 -9.58 0.20
C HIS A 81 -3.24 -10.39 -1.09
N TRP A 82 -2.24 -11.21 -1.36
CA TRP A 82 -2.18 -12.09 -2.53
C TRP A 82 -2.51 -13.51 -2.08
N LYS A 83 -3.75 -13.93 -2.34
CA LYS A 83 -4.26 -15.23 -1.90
C LYS A 83 -3.53 -16.38 -2.56
N THR A 84 -3.17 -16.23 -3.83
CA THR A 84 -2.52 -17.27 -4.62
C THR A 84 -1.09 -17.53 -4.14
N LEU A 85 -0.43 -16.51 -3.60
CA LEU A 85 0.90 -16.63 -2.99
C LEU A 85 0.86 -16.89 -1.48
N GLN A 86 -0.34 -16.91 -0.86
CA GLN A 86 -0.54 -16.94 0.59
C GLN A 86 0.29 -15.87 1.32
N ARG A 87 0.41 -14.68 0.72
CA ARG A 87 1.30 -13.61 1.17
C ARG A 87 0.53 -12.33 1.46
N SER A 88 1.02 -11.56 2.43
CA SER A 88 0.57 -10.20 2.67
C SER A 88 1.76 -9.27 2.85
N VAL A 89 1.60 -8.02 2.42
CA VAL A 89 2.59 -6.96 2.63
C VAL A 89 1.91 -5.74 3.21
N ARG A 90 2.53 -5.16 4.24
CA ARG A 90 2.06 -3.94 4.90
C ARG A 90 3.08 -2.83 4.71
N VAL A 91 2.57 -1.63 4.45
CA VAL A 91 3.36 -0.40 4.37
C VAL A 91 2.66 0.65 5.19
N GLU A 92 3.39 1.37 6.03
CA GLU A 92 2.86 2.41 6.92
C GLU A 92 3.75 3.63 6.81
N GLY A 93 3.14 4.81 6.87
CA GLY A 93 3.89 6.06 6.83
C GLY A 93 3.04 7.25 6.45
N ARG A 94 3.73 8.36 6.23
CA ARG A 94 3.12 9.64 5.90
C ARG A 94 2.98 9.82 4.39
N VAL A 95 1.87 10.43 3.98
CA VAL A 95 1.60 10.89 2.61
C VAL A 95 1.93 12.37 2.46
#